data_AF-A0A351I566-F1
#
_entry.id   AF-A0A351I566-F1
#
_cell.length_a   1.000
_cell.length_b   1.000
_cell.length_c   1.000
_cell.angle_alpha   90.00
_cell.angle_beta   90.00
_cell.angle_gamma   90.00
#
_symmetry.space_group_name_H-M   'P 1'
#
loop_
_entity.id
_entity.type
_entity.pdbx_description
1 polymer ?
#
loop_
_entity_poly.entity_id
_entity_poly.type
_entity_poly.pdbx_seq_one_letter_code
_entity_poly.pdbx_strand_id
1 'polypeptide(L)'
;MNPFLLLLIAAIAAAQTSNKGYVVRVDSDTVWLDLAAADGAAAGRAFEIYTEGAQLKHPVTGADLGRVQDKIASGGILEAAEKFSTGRITARFAAPVQAGQRARFTAPAETPKAARNGEAETRAPKTRGALLPFTITGMAVGDFDGVGKPQLALSSNESVKLYAYPAADAKALAETTLPGTLTRILGLESGDIDGDGRSELFVSIYDESFRRFETRVLKLESGKWLKTAELPFLVRGYQDGKGMRVLATQQIFDDKTFPLGGIYPLVYKDGKYAQGAPALRNRRVDWIYGFTTAQVAEGEPAVLFLTSVHKLRAQFGKEYWPSPDDDYGQTPVRVRWNDKLLEFNPPMAATYGEKGFEALYAVRNMAALGGLASSFGLFNKGELIRKRWNGLAFENEWKADISGCSQGLAVVSPEPGRREIAVAVIGTAGQSSVWTFEP
;
A
#
# COMPACT_ATOMS: atom_id res chain seq x y z
N MET A 1 -24.71 44.94 8.57
CA MET A 1 -23.41 44.64 7.94
C MET A 1 -22.48 44.11 9.02
N ASN A 2 -22.14 42.82 8.97
CA ASN A 2 -21.54 42.07 10.08
C ASN A 2 -20.00 42.18 10.03
N PRO A 3 -19.26 42.42 11.14
CA PRO A 3 -17.84 42.77 11.14
C PRO A 3 -16.90 41.57 10.99
N PHE A 4 -17.37 40.46 10.42
CA PHE A 4 -16.60 39.23 10.21
C PHE A 4 -15.84 39.20 8.87
N LEU A 5 -15.92 40.25 8.05
CA LEU A 5 -15.35 40.29 6.70
C LEU A 5 -14.04 41.10 6.58
N LEU A 6 -13.40 41.49 7.70
CA LEU A 6 -12.15 42.26 7.69
C LEU A 6 -10.97 41.57 8.40
N LEU A 7 -11.15 40.33 8.87
CA LEU A 7 -10.09 39.50 9.46
C LEU A 7 -9.69 38.30 8.58
N LEU A 8 -9.96 38.39 7.27
CA LEU A 8 -9.58 37.37 6.27
C LEU A 8 -8.69 37.92 5.13
N ILE A 9 -8.08 39.11 5.30
CA ILE A 9 -7.16 39.70 4.30
C ILE A 9 -5.73 39.94 4.87
N ALA A 10 -5.45 39.57 6.13
CA ALA A 10 -4.11 39.70 6.72
C ALA A 10 -3.34 38.37 6.89
N ALA A 11 -3.72 37.31 6.16
CA ALA A 11 -3.06 35.99 6.25
C ALA A 11 -2.70 35.37 4.88
N ILE A 12 -2.55 36.19 3.82
CA ILE A 12 -2.07 35.74 2.49
C ILE A 12 -0.87 36.60 2.03
N ALA A 13 -0.09 37.14 2.97
CA ALA A 13 1.14 37.87 2.65
C ALA A 13 2.27 37.52 3.62
N ALA A 14 2.56 36.23 3.79
CA ALA A 14 3.82 35.74 4.37
C ALA A 14 4.03 34.24 4.06
N ALA A 15 3.94 33.85 2.78
CA ALA A 15 4.32 32.51 2.34
C ALA A 15 5.07 32.59 1.00
N GLN A 16 6.10 33.43 0.96
CA GLN A 16 7.16 33.35 -0.03
C GLN A 16 8.49 33.60 0.70
N THR A 17 8.98 32.60 1.42
CA THR A 17 10.41 32.55 1.79
C THR A 17 11.14 31.82 0.67
N SER A 18 12.07 32.50 0.01
CA SER A 18 12.89 31.94 -1.07
C SER A 18 13.83 30.86 -0.52
N ASN A 19 13.39 29.60 -0.49
CA ASN A 19 14.18 28.45 -0.02
C ASN A 19 15.26 28.00 -1.04
N LYS A 20 16.16 28.89 -1.48
CA LYS A 20 17.26 28.55 -2.39
C LYS A 20 18.55 29.23 -1.94
N GLY A 21 19.39 28.51 -1.21
CA GLY A 21 20.75 28.93 -0.87
C GLY A 21 21.80 28.04 -1.52
N TYR A 22 23.07 28.36 -1.30
CA TYR A 22 24.21 27.63 -1.84
C TYR A 22 25.19 27.23 -0.73
N VAL A 23 25.95 26.16 -0.97
CA VAL A 23 27.13 25.83 -0.16
C VAL A 23 28.24 26.81 -0.52
N VAL A 24 28.64 27.66 0.43
CA VAL A 24 29.70 28.67 0.25
C VAL A 24 31.07 28.06 0.52
N ARG A 25 31.16 27.19 1.53
CA ARG A 25 32.40 26.50 1.92
C ARG A 25 32.05 25.15 2.55
N VAL A 26 32.95 24.19 2.41
CA VAL A 26 32.88 22.89 3.09
C VAL A 26 34.25 22.56 3.66
N ASP A 27 34.26 22.04 4.88
CA ASP A 27 35.44 21.62 5.60
C ASP A 27 35.11 20.35 6.39
N SER A 28 35.52 19.20 5.84
CA SER A 28 35.11 17.88 6.33
C SER A 28 33.57 17.78 6.46
N ASP A 29 33.05 17.75 7.69
CA ASP A 29 31.62 17.69 7.98
C ASP A 29 30.99 19.04 8.31
N THR A 30 31.77 20.13 8.32
CA THR A 30 31.25 21.49 8.54
C THR A 30 30.98 22.16 7.20
N VAL A 31 29.82 22.79 7.07
CA VAL A 31 29.42 23.53 5.86
C VAL A 31 28.99 24.94 6.21
N TRP A 32 29.30 25.86 5.30
CA TRP A 32 28.82 27.24 5.32
C TRP A 32 27.79 27.40 4.21
N LEU A 33 26.60 27.88 4.56
CA LEU A 33 25.47 28.02 3.65
C LEU A 33 25.09 29.48 3.50
N ASP A 34 24.80 29.88 2.27
CA ASP A 34 24.16 31.16 1.92
C ASP A 34 22.65 31.09 2.24
N LEU A 35 22.38 30.83 3.51
CA LEU A 35 21.06 30.80 4.13
C LEU A 35 21.23 31.46 5.49
N ALA A 36 20.84 32.72 5.61
CA ALA A 36 21.01 33.52 6.80
C ALA A 36 19.81 33.39 7.76
N ALA A 37 19.89 34.04 8.92
CA ALA A 37 18.78 34.13 9.86
C ALA A 37 17.49 34.68 9.20
N ALA A 38 17.63 35.64 8.27
CA ALA A 38 16.53 36.19 7.48
C ALA A 38 15.84 35.14 6.57
N ASP A 39 16.57 34.12 6.12
CA ASP A 39 16.05 32.99 5.32
C ASP A 39 15.48 31.86 6.19
N GLY A 40 15.47 32.06 7.52
CA GLY A 40 14.96 31.09 8.49
C GLY A 40 16.03 30.18 9.10
N ALA A 41 17.33 30.49 8.95
CA ALA A 41 18.40 29.75 9.62
C ALA A 41 18.30 29.91 11.14
N ALA A 42 18.37 28.78 11.87
CA ALA A 42 18.41 28.76 13.32
C ALA A 42 19.17 27.52 13.78
N ALA A 43 19.87 27.59 14.92
CA ALA A 43 20.56 26.44 15.49
C ALA A 43 19.58 25.24 15.64
N GLY A 44 20.02 24.06 15.22
CA GLY A 44 19.21 22.83 15.17
C GLY A 44 18.32 22.68 13.93
N ARG A 45 18.17 23.71 13.09
CA ARG A 45 17.34 23.60 11.88
C ARG A 45 17.97 22.66 10.86
N ALA A 46 17.19 21.74 10.33
CA ALA A 46 17.64 20.78 9.32
C ALA A 46 17.76 21.41 7.93
N PHE A 47 18.79 20.99 7.19
CA PHE A 47 19.03 21.37 5.80
C PHE A 47 19.40 20.16 4.96
N GLU A 48 19.23 20.29 3.64
CA GLU A 48 19.75 19.35 2.66
C GLU A 48 20.51 20.05 1.54
N ILE A 49 21.53 19.36 1.02
CA ILE A 49 22.38 19.77 -0.09
C ILE A 49 22.05 18.90 -1.30
N TYR A 50 21.84 19.52 -2.44
CA TYR A 50 21.47 18.85 -3.68
C TYR A 50 22.12 19.51 -4.92
N THR A 51 22.19 18.76 -6.01
CA THR A 51 22.60 19.25 -7.33
C THR A 51 21.40 19.24 -8.25
N GLU A 52 21.21 20.31 -9.04
CA GLU A 52 20.20 20.33 -10.10
C GLU A 52 20.81 19.82 -11.41
N GLY A 53 20.28 18.69 -11.87
CA GLY A 53 20.59 18.07 -13.16
C GLY A 53 19.73 18.63 -14.30
N ALA A 54 19.53 17.78 -15.32
CA ALA A 54 18.85 18.17 -16.55
C ALA A 54 17.41 18.66 -16.32
N GLN A 55 16.98 19.60 -17.17
CA GLN A 55 15.60 20.07 -17.21
C GLN A 55 14.70 18.94 -17.72
N LEU A 56 13.70 18.57 -16.92
CA LEU A 56 12.73 17.56 -17.24
C LEU A 56 11.56 18.24 -17.95
N LYS A 57 11.38 17.94 -19.23
CA LYS A 57 10.21 18.38 -20.00
C LYS A 57 9.27 17.24 -20.22
N HIS A 58 7.98 17.52 -20.11
CA HIS A 58 6.96 16.54 -20.44
C HIS A 58 7.06 16.16 -21.93
N PRO A 59 7.23 14.88 -22.29
CA PRO A 59 7.54 14.46 -23.66
C PRO A 59 6.38 14.58 -24.65
N VAL A 60 5.22 15.10 -24.21
CA VAL A 60 3.98 15.17 -24.99
C VAL A 60 3.40 16.58 -24.95
N THR A 61 3.40 17.22 -23.78
CA THR A 61 2.85 18.58 -23.63
C THR A 61 3.91 19.68 -23.74
N GLY A 62 5.21 19.33 -23.68
CA GLY A 62 6.30 20.30 -23.67
C GLY A 62 6.40 21.13 -22.37
N ALA A 63 5.54 20.87 -21.39
CA ALA A 63 5.51 21.58 -20.11
C ALA A 63 6.83 21.37 -19.34
N ASP A 64 7.34 22.44 -18.76
CA ASP A 64 8.53 22.43 -17.92
C ASP A 64 8.17 21.84 -16.55
N LEU A 65 8.71 20.65 -16.25
CA LEU A 65 8.48 19.92 -14.99
C LEU A 65 9.58 20.22 -13.96
N GLY A 66 10.46 21.19 -14.24
CA GLY A 66 11.58 21.54 -13.39
C GLY A 66 12.83 20.75 -13.72
N ARG A 67 13.78 20.68 -12.78
CA ARG A 67 15.07 19.98 -12.97
C ARG A 67 15.13 18.76 -12.06
N VAL A 68 15.79 17.71 -12.55
CA VAL A 68 16.15 16.55 -11.71
C VAL A 68 17.02 17.04 -10.55
N GLN A 69 16.73 16.59 -9.33
CA GLN A 69 17.49 16.99 -8.13
C GLN A 69 18.14 15.76 -7.51
N ASP A 70 19.47 15.75 -7.49
CA ASP A 70 20.24 14.68 -6.85
C ASP A 70 20.62 15.11 -5.44
N LYS A 71 20.16 14.35 -4.44
CA LYS A 71 20.44 14.63 -3.03
C LYS A 71 21.87 14.19 -2.69
N ILE A 72 22.66 15.13 -2.18
CA ILE A 72 24.08 14.91 -1.90
C ILE A 72 24.32 14.65 -0.41
N ALA A 73 23.75 15.49 0.47
CA ALA A 73 23.95 15.39 1.91
C ALA A 73 22.80 16.05 2.69
N SER A 74 22.70 15.76 3.98
CA SER A 74 21.83 16.47 4.92
C SER A 74 22.54 16.76 6.23
N GLY A 75 22.06 17.76 6.96
CA GLY A 75 22.68 18.21 8.19
C GLY A 75 21.78 19.12 9.03
N GLY A 76 22.34 19.61 10.13
CA GLY A 76 21.70 20.60 11.00
C GLY A 76 22.54 21.87 11.12
N ILE A 77 21.90 23.04 11.17
CA ILE A 77 22.57 24.31 11.42
C ILE A 77 23.12 24.31 12.85
N LEU A 78 24.40 24.64 13.00
CA LEU A 78 25.04 24.86 14.29
C LEU A 78 24.80 26.30 14.76
N GLU A 79 25.01 27.26 13.86
CA GLU A 79 24.92 28.68 14.17
C GLU A 79 24.42 29.45 12.94
N ALA A 80 23.54 30.42 13.18
CA ALA A 80 23.05 31.34 12.16
C ALA A 80 23.66 32.72 12.39
N ALA A 81 24.40 33.21 11.40
CA ALA A 81 24.91 34.58 11.37
C ALA A 81 24.02 35.47 10.49
N GLU A 82 24.31 36.77 10.50
CA GLU A 82 23.54 37.78 9.75
C GLU A 82 23.56 37.55 8.23
N LYS A 83 24.64 36.97 7.69
CA LYS A 83 24.86 36.83 6.24
C LYS A 83 25.05 35.40 5.74
N PHE A 84 25.18 34.43 6.64
CA PHE A 84 25.36 33.01 6.31
C PHE A 84 25.01 32.16 7.52
N SER A 85 24.94 30.85 7.36
CA SER A 85 24.86 29.91 8.48
C SER A 85 25.95 28.86 8.40
N THR A 86 26.37 28.37 9.56
CA THR A 86 27.30 27.25 9.69
C THR A 86 26.50 26.03 10.12
N GLY A 87 26.65 24.91 9.43
CA GLY A 87 25.96 23.66 9.70
C GLY A 87 26.90 22.47 9.75
N ARG A 88 26.45 21.40 10.38
CA ARG A 88 27.14 20.11 10.40
C ARG A 88 26.40 19.11 9.53
N ILE A 89 27.09 18.47 8.60
CA ILE A 89 26.60 17.35 7.83
C ILE A 89 26.46 16.15 8.75
N THR A 90 25.29 15.52 8.72
CA THR A 90 24.95 14.32 9.50
C THR A 90 24.78 13.08 8.63
N ALA A 91 24.50 13.23 7.33
CA ALA A 91 24.39 12.12 6.39
C ALA A 91 24.86 12.52 4.99
N ARG A 92 25.47 11.56 4.27
CA ARG A 92 25.96 11.71 2.89
C ARG A 92 25.37 10.60 2.03
N PHE A 93 24.86 10.97 0.86
CA PHE A 93 24.12 10.07 -0.02
C PHE A 93 24.77 9.91 -1.40
N ALA A 94 25.64 10.84 -1.79
CA ALA A 94 26.34 10.83 -3.09
C ALA A 94 27.76 11.43 -2.98
N ALA A 95 28.37 11.72 -4.14
CA ALA A 95 29.69 12.34 -4.32
C ALA A 95 29.96 13.51 -3.34
N PRO A 96 31.24 13.84 -3.03
CA PRO A 96 31.56 14.76 -1.94
C PRO A 96 30.85 16.11 -2.08
N VAL A 97 30.43 16.66 -0.94
CA VAL A 97 29.85 18.01 -0.88
C VAL A 97 30.90 19.01 -1.34
N GLN A 98 30.52 19.92 -2.21
CA GLN A 98 31.40 20.93 -2.79
C GLN A 98 30.76 22.32 -2.72
N ALA A 99 31.60 23.35 -2.66
CA ALA A 99 31.12 24.73 -2.78
C ALA A 99 30.42 24.93 -4.14
N GLY A 100 29.32 25.69 -4.13
CA GLY A 100 28.46 25.93 -5.29
C GLY A 100 27.27 24.97 -5.44
N GLN A 101 27.21 23.89 -4.65
CA GLN A 101 26.01 23.02 -4.60
C GLN A 101 24.84 23.75 -3.95
N ARG A 102 23.59 23.36 -4.30
CA ARG A 102 22.40 24.01 -3.73
C ARG A 102 22.10 23.49 -2.35
N ALA A 103 21.54 24.36 -1.52
CA ALA A 103 21.07 24.03 -0.20
C ALA A 103 19.66 24.60 0.02
N ARG A 104 18.85 23.88 0.80
CA ARG A 104 17.57 24.38 1.30
C ARG A 104 17.33 23.88 2.71
N PHE A 105 16.59 24.66 3.49
CA PHE A 105 16.01 24.14 4.71
C PHE A 105 14.98 23.07 4.38
N THR A 106 15.05 21.94 5.05
CA THR A 106 13.93 21.02 5.08
C THR A 106 12.91 21.58 6.06
N ALA A 107 11.62 21.23 5.88
CA ALA A 107 10.71 21.33 7.01
C ALA A 107 11.39 20.63 8.20
N PRO A 108 11.28 21.15 9.44
CA PRO A 108 11.72 20.38 10.59
C PRO A 108 11.13 18.99 10.41
N ALA A 109 11.97 17.94 10.50
CA ALA A 109 11.44 16.61 10.75
C ALA A 109 10.42 16.83 11.86
N GLU A 110 9.16 16.45 11.64
CA GLU A 110 8.15 16.58 12.68
C GLU A 110 8.82 16.10 13.96
N THR A 111 9.07 17.03 14.88
CA THR A 111 9.56 16.65 16.19
C THR A 111 8.59 15.57 16.63
N PRO A 112 9.07 14.40 17.10
CA PRO A 112 8.18 13.43 17.72
C PRO A 112 7.36 14.24 18.70
N LYS A 113 6.08 14.41 18.36
CA LYS A 113 5.18 15.20 19.15
C LYS A 113 5.24 14.50 20.50
N ALA A 114 5.64 15.21 21.55
CA ALA A 114 5.74 14.62 22.87
C ALA A 114 4.49 13.76 23.08
N ALA A 115 4.70 12.46 23.24
CA ALA A 115 3.67 11.44 23.05
C ALA A 115 2.41 11.89 23.77
N ARG A 116 1.36 12.19 23.00
CA ARG A 116 0.02 12.19 23.58
C ARG A 116 -0.24 10.75 23.96
N ASN A 117 -0.66 10.49 25.19
CA ASN A 117 -1.16 9.18 25.60
C ASN A 117 -2.11 8.66 24.51
N GLY A 118 -1.72 7.61 23.77
CA GLY A 118 -2.48 7.06 22.64
C GLY A 118 -1.79 7.07 21.26
N GLU A 119 -0.52 7.47 21.10
CA GLU A 119 0.20 7.22 19.84
C GLU A 119 0.59 5.73 19.71
N ALA A 120 0.22 5.14 18.57
CA ALA A 120 0.47 3.73 18.27
C ALA A 120 1.97 3.42 18.28
N GLU A 121 2.35 2.31 18.92
CA GLU A 121 3.74 1.85 18.95
C GLU A 121 4.26 1.64 17.52
N THR A 122 5.45 2.14 17.20
CA THR A 122 6.09 1.81 15.91
C THR A 122 6.89 0.53 16.05
N ARG A 123 6.54 -0.50 15.27
CA ARG A 123 7.22 -1.80 15.27
C ARG A 123 8.08 -2.00 14.03
N ALA A 124 9.20 -2.67 14.22
CA ALA A 124 10.03 -3.15 13.12
C ALA A 124 9.45 -4.47 12.56
N PRO A 125 9.69 -4.78 11.26
CA PRO A 125 9.39 -6.11 10.74
C PRO A 125 10.22 -7.18 11.46
N LYS A 126 9.60 -8.33 11.73
CA LYS A 126 10.26 -9.52 12.26
C LYS A 126 11.29 -10.05 11.25
N THR A 127 10.91 -10.12 9.98
CA THR A 127 11.84 -10.43 8.89
C THR A 127 11.57 -9.54 7.68
N ARG A 128 12.63 -9.27 6.93
CA ARG A 128 12.56 -8.74 5.56
C ARG A 128 13.04 -9.85 4.65
N GLY A 129 12.15 -10.38 3.80
CA GLY A 129 12.48 -11.41 2.84
C GLY A 129 13.52 -10.94 1.82
N ALA A 130 14.02 -11.88 1.02
CA ALA A 130 14.99 -11.57 -0.02
C ALA A 130 14.43 -10.55 -1.03
N LEU A 131 15.33 -9.76 -1.62
CA LEU A 131 14.97 -8.83 -2.69
C LEU A 131 14.60 -9.60 -3.96
N LEU A 132 13.42 -9.31 -4.48
CA LEU A 132 12.88 -9.85 -5.71
C LEU A 132 13.04 -8.80 -6.82
N PRO A 133 13.59 -9.17 -8.00
CA PRO A 133 13.90 -8.23 -9.06
C PRO A 133 12.67 -7.87 -9.93
N PHE A 134 11.51 -7.68 -9.31
CA PHE A 134 10.27 -7.28 -9.98
C PHE A 134 9.31 -6.59 -9.01
N THR A 135 8.39 -5.80 -9.56
CA THR A 135 7.28 -5.18 -8.83
C THR A 135 6.17 -6.19 -8.59
N ILE A 136 5.79 -6.39 -7.33
CA ILE A 136 4.66 -7.25 -6.97
C ILE A 136 3.33 -6.54 -7.28
N THR A 137 2.42 -7.21 -7.98
CA THR A 137 1.04 -6.74 -8.25
C THR A 137 -0.03 -7.50 -7.45
N GLY A 138 0.34 -8.64 -6.86
CA GLY A 138 -0.56 -9.50 -6.13
C GLY A 138 0.21 -10.53 -5.29
N MET A 139 -0.41 -10.96 -4.20
CA MET A 139 0.14 -11.93 -3.26
C MET A 139 -0.97 -12.86 -2.78
N ALA A 140 -0.71 -14.16 -2.80
CA ALA A 140 -1.58 -15.18 -2.21
C ALA A 140 -0.74 -16.19 -1.42
N VAL A 141 -1.33 -16.76 -0.37
CA VAL A 141 -0.70 -17.76 0.49
C VAL A 141 -1.60 -18.98 0.55
N GLY A 142 -1.05 -20.16 0.27
CA GLY A 142 -1.80 -21.41 0.21
C GLY A 142 -0.87 -22.61 0.31
N ASP A 143 -1.47 -23.77 0.49
CA ASP A 143 -0.78 -25.07 0.41
C ASP A 143 -0.99 -25.61 -1.01
N PHE A 144 -0.19 -25.16 -1.98
CA PHE A 144 -0.41 -25.52 -3.38
C PHE A 144 0.15 -26.91 -3.73
N ASP A 145 1.10 -27.44 -2.94
CA ASP A 145 1.65 -28.79 -3.12
C ASP A 145 0.97 -29.87 -2.27
N GLY A 146 0.14 -29.48 -1.29
CA GLY A 146 -0.63 -30.41 -0.44
C GLY A 146 0.20 -31.02 0.69
N VAL A 147 1.35 -30.43 1.02
CA VAL A 147 2.26 -30.93 2.07
C VAL A 147 1.90 -30.36 3.45
N GLY A 148 0.98 -29.40 3.52
CA GLY A 148 0.54 -28.75 4.76
C GLY A 148 1.41 -27.58 5.20
N LYS A 149 2.41 -27.18 4.39
CA LYS A 149 3.25 -26.00 4.66
C LYS A 149 2.81 -24.85 3.75
N PRO A 150 2.66 -23.63 4.28
CA PRO A 150 2.28 -22.52 3.44
C PRO A 150 3.37 -22.21 2.41
N GLN A 151 2.92 -21.89 1.22
CA GLN A 151 3.73 -21.37 0.13
C GLN A 151 3.16 -20.02 -0.31
N LEU A 152 3.99 -19.23 -0.98
CA LEU A 152 3.71 -17.85 -1.34
C LEU A 152 3.69 -17.70 -2.86
N ALA A 153 2.54 -17.37 -3.42
CA ALA A 153 2.40 -16.98 -4.82
C ALA A 153 2.48 -15.45 -4.93
N LEU A 154 3.40 -14.96 -5.77
CA LEU A 154 3.57 -13.54 -6.07
C LEU A 154 3.44 -13.30 -7.56
N SER A 155 2.75 -12.24 -7.96
CA SER A 155 2.65 -11.85 -9.36
C SER A 155 3.44 -10.58 -9.68
N SER A 156 3.97 -10.53 -10.90
CA SER A 156 4.31 -9.29 -11.59
C SER A 156 3.10 -8.83 -12.44
N ASN A 157 3.29 -7.92 -13.39
CA ASN A 157 2.22 -7.55 -14.32
C ASN A 157 1.73 -8.72 -15.18
N GLU A 158 2.58 -9.70 -15.48
CA GLU A 158 2.31 -10.74 -16.49
C GLU A 158 2.69 -12.16 -16.04
N SER A 159 3.46 -12.31 -14.96
CA SER A 159 3.92 -13.61 -14.48
C SER A 159 3.54 -13.87 -13.04
N VAL A 160 3.43 -15.16 -12.70
CA VAL A 160 3.21 -15.66 -11.35
C VAL A 160 4.37 -16.56 -10.96
N LYS A 161 4.93 -16.33 -9.77
CA LYS A 161 6.02 -17.11 -9.18
C LYS A 161 5.60 -17.68 -7.83
N LEU A 162 5.91 -18.93 -7.60
CA LEU A 162 5.70 -19.64 -6.33
C LEU A 162 7.00 -19.68 -5.54
N TYR A 163 6.91 -19.45 -4.23
CA TYR A 163 8.03 -19.54 -3.30
C TYR A 163 7.63 -20.36 -2.08
N ALA A 164 8.60 -20.95 -1.38
CA ALA A 164 8.38 -21.40 -0.02
C ALA A 164 8.05 -20.18 0.87
N TYR A 165 7.26 -20.38 1.93
CA TYR A 165 7.06 -19.34 2.95
C TYR A 165 7.94 -19.59 4.18
N PRO A 166 8.69 -18.59 4.68
CA PRO A 166 8.94 -17.29 4.04
C PRO A 166 9.85 -17.43 2.81
N ALA A 167 9.78 -16.49 1.87
CA ALA A 167 10.62 -16.46 0.67
C ALA A 167 12.05 -15.97 0.98
N ALA A 168 12.79 -16.76 1.76
CA ALA A 168 14.07 -16.38 2.34
C ALA A 168 15.24 -16.32 1.34
N ASP A 169 15.23 -17.16 0.30
CA ASP A 169 16.33 -17.32 -0.67
C ASP A 169 16.00 -16.79 -2.08
N ALA A 170 14.82 -16.18 -2.26
CA ALA A 170 14.29 -15.74 -3.55
C ALA A 170 14.25 -16.83 -4.64
N LYS A 171 14.29 -18.12 -4.28
CA LYS A 171 14.24 -19.22 -5.24
C LYS A 171 12.79 -19.58 -5.56
N ALA A 172 12.41 -19.38 -6.82
CA ALA A 172 11.08 -19.80 -7.28
C ALA A 172 11.00 -21.34 -7.33
N LEU A 173 9.92 -21.88 -6.76
CA LEU A 173 9.54 -23.30 -6.84
C LEU A 173 8.85 -23.62 -8.16
N ALA A 174 8.07 -22.66 -8.68
CA ALA A 174 7.37 -22.74 -9.95
C ALA A 174 7.17 -21.32 -10.51
N GLU A 175 7.10 -21.19 -11.83
CA GLU A 175 6.83 -19.93 -12.51
C GLU A 175 5.97 -20.16 -13.74
N THR A 176 5.13 -19.20 -14.07
CA THR A 176 4.43 -19.14 -15.35
C THR A 176 4.22 -17.69 -15.78
N THR A 177 4.26 -17.46 -17.09
CA THR A 177 3.88 -16.19 -17.70
C THR A 177 2.53 -16.36 -18.37
N LEU A 178 1.61 -15.45 -18.07
CA LEU A 178 0.30 -15.47 -18.68
C LEU A 178 0.40 -15.09 -20.16
N PRO A 179 -0.25 -15.85 -21.07
CA PRO A 179 -0.34 -15.45 -22.47
C PRO A 179 -1.22 -14.20 -22.62
N GLY A 180 -0.83 -13.33 -23.56
CA GLY A 180 -1.56 -12.14 -24.01
C GLY A 180 -0.69 -10.88 -24.02
N THR A 181 -0.85 -10.03 -25.04
CA THR A 181 0.02 -8.86 -25.25
C THR A 181 -0.31 -7.67 -24.34
N LEU A 182 -1.59 -7.50 -23.98
CA LEU A 182 -2.08 -6.41 -23.13
C LEU A 182 -2.85 -6.94 -21.91
N THR A 183 -2.36 -8.06 -21.39
CA THR A 183 -2.92 -8.74 -20.23
C THR A 183 -2.20 -8.27 -18.97
N ARG A 184 -2.95 -7.81 -17.96
CA ARG A 184 -2.40 -7.32 -16.69
C ARG A 184 -2.99 -8.09 -15.53
N ILE A 185 -2.14 -8.65 -14.68
CA ILE A 185 -2.53 -9.26 -13.40
C ILE A 185 -2.89 -8.14 -12.41
N LEU A 186 -4.05 -8.28 -11.77
CA LEU A 186 -4.62 -7.28 -10.87
C LEU A 186 -4.62 -7.72 -9.40
N GLY A 187 -4.59 -9.03 -9.17
CA GLY A 187 -4.61 -9.60 -7.83
C GLY A 187 -4.54 -11.12 -7.87
N LEU A 188 -4.13 -11.69 -6.73
CA LEU A 188 -4.05 -13.12 -6.51
C LEU A 188 -4.89 -13.48 -5.29
N GLU A 189 -5.61 -14.60 -5.38
CA GLU A 189 -6.28 -15.25 -4.26
C GLU A 189 -5.98 -16.75 -4.30
N SER A 190 -6.09 -17.40 -3.15
CA SER A 190 -5.86 -18.84 -3.02
C SER A 190 -6.85 -19.48 -2.07
N GLY A 191 -7.14 -20.76 -2.31
CA GLY A 191 -7.94 -21.62 -1.46
C GLY A 191 -8.17 -22.97 -2.12
N ASP A 192 -8.34 -24.00 -1.31
CA ASP A 192 -8.83 -25.32 -1.76
C ASP A 192 -10.35 -25.23 -1.89
N ILE A 193 -10.82 -24.89 -3.08
CA ILE A 193 -12.24 -24.65 -3.37
C ILE A 193 -12.90 -25.90 -3.95
N ASP A 194 -12.13 -26.76 -4.64
CA ASP A 194 -12.64 -28.03 -5.17
C ASP A 194 -12.47 -29.24 -4.24
N GLY A 195 -11.80 -29.07 -3.10
CA GLY A 195 -11.74 -30.04 -2.02
C GLY A 195 -10.73 -31.17 -2.26
N ASP A 196 -9.74 -30.97 -3.13
CA ASP A 196 -8.71 -31.97 -3.42
C ASP A 196 -7.55 -31.98 -2.42
N GLY A 197 -7.58 -31.09 -1.41
CA GLY A 197 -6.56 -30.95 -0.38
C GLY A 197 -5.39 -30.06 -0.78
N ARG A 198 -5.40 -29.49 -1.98
CA ARG A 198 -4.40 -28.49 -2.43
C ARG A 198 -5.11 -27.19 -2.73
N SER A 199 -4.41 -26.09 -2.50
CA SER A 199 -4.93 -24.78 -2.86
C SER A 199 -4.89 -24.56 -4.38
N GLU A 200 -5.98 -24.02 -4.93
CA GLU A 200 -5.96 -23.35 -6.22
C GLU A 200 -5.40 -21.93 -6.09
N LEU A 201 -4.87 -21.43 -7.20
CA LEU A 201 -4.54 -20.02 -7.37
C LEU A 201 -5.52 -19.36 -8.35
N PHE A 202 -6.19 -18.31 -7.90
CA PHE A 202 -7.09 -17.48 -8.67
C PHE A 202 -6.36 -16.20 -9.08
N VAL A 203 -6.09 -16.06 -10.38
CA VAL A 203 -5.34 -14.93 -10.96
C VAL A 203 -6.31 -13.99 -11.67
N SER A 204 -6.70 -12.90 -11.00
CA SER A 204 -7.59 -11.90 -11.59
C SER A 204 -6.83 -10.98 -12.54
N ILE A 205 -7.39 -10.78 -13.72
CA ILE A 205 -6.72 -10.23 -14.90
C ILE A 205 -7.62 -9.19 -15.57
N TYR A 206 -6.99 -8.15 -16.08
CA TYR A 206 -7.60 -7.26 -17.08
C TYR A 206 -6.94 -7.53 -18.43
N ASP A 207 -7.75 -7.92 -19.41
CA ASP A 207 -7.33 -8.01 -20.80
C ASP A 207 -7.79 -6.76 -21.53
N GLU A 208 -6.84 -5.89 -21.89
CA GLU A 208 -7.14 -4.64 -22.58
C GLU A 208 -7.48 -4.85 -24.06
N SER A 209 -6.97 -5.92 -24.68
CA SER A 209 -7.28 -6.24 -26.08
C SER A 209 -8.76 -6.60 -26.26
N PHE A 210 -9.32 -7.35 -25.31
CA PHE A 210 -10.74 -7.71 -25.31
C PHE A 210 -11.61 -6.82 -24.43
N ARG A 211 -11.00 -5.85 -23.73
CA ARG A 211 -11.66 -5.00 -22.72
C ARG A 211 -12.53 -5.86 -21.79
N ARG A 212 -11.92 -6.77 -21.05
CA ARG A 212 -12.67 -7.61 -20.10
C ARG A 212 -11.86 -7.95 -18.87
N PHE A 213 -12.58 -8.25 -17.79
CA PHE A 213 -12.01 -8.80 -16.57
C PHE A 213 -12.30 -10.29 -16.52
N GLU A 214 -11.28 -11.08 -16.20
CA GLU A 214 -11.38 -12.53 -16.06
C GLU A 214 -10.52 -13.00 -14.89
N THR A 215 -10.78 -14.21 -14.40
CA THR A 215 -9.89 -14.89 -13.46
C THR A 215 -9.46 -16.21 -14.05
N ARG A 216 -8.16 -16.46 -14.13
CA ARG A 216 -7.60 -17.77 -14.49
C ARG A 216 -7.37 -18.58 -13.22
N VAL A 217 -7.82 -19.83 -13.20
CA VAL A 217 -7.58 -20.76 -12.10
C VAL A 217 -6.38 -21.62 -12.47
N LEU A 218 -5.35 -21.57 -11.63
CA LEU A 218 -4.13 -22.35 -11.79
C LEU A 218 -4.01 -23.38 -10.66
N LYS A 219 -3.65 -24.61 -11.00
CA LYS A 219 -3.23 -25.65 -10.06
C LYS A 219 -1.74 -25.95 -10.22
N LEU A 220 -1.08 -26.28 -9.12
CA LEU A 220 0.30 -26.74 -9.16
C LEU A 220 0.31 -28.26 -9.38
N GLU A 221 0.88 -28.69 -10.49
CA GLU A 221 1.02 -30.10 -10.83
C GLU A 221 2.47 -30.40 -11.20
N SER A 222 3.09 -31.35 -10.50
CA SER A 222 4.50 -31.73 -10.73
C SER A 222 5.46 -30.52 -10.80
N GLY A 223 5.28 -29.54 -9.90
CA GLY A 223 6.10 -28.33 -9.84
C GLY A 223 5.83 -27.30 -10.95
N LYS A 224 4.71 -27.41 -11.68
CA LYS A 224 4.34 -26.47 -12.76
C LYS A 224 2.92 -25.95 -12.56
N TRP A 225 2.72 -24.68 -12.89
CA TRP A 225 1.38 -24.09 -12.93
C TRP A 225 0.63 -24.55 -14.18
N LEU A 226 -0.53 -25.17 -14.00
CA LEU A 226 -1.44 -25.56 -15.06
C LEU A 226 -2.74 -24.77 -14.94
N LYS A 227 -3.18 -24.15 -16.04
CA LYS A 227 -4.50 -23.50 -16.09
C LYS A 227 -5.58 -24.58 -16.19
N THR A 228 -6.48 -24.63 -15.21
CA THR A 228 -7.57 -25.60 -15.13
C THR A 228 -8.94 -25.00 -15.45
N ALA A 229 -9.11 -23.69 -15.24
CA ALA A 229 -10.34 -22.98 -15.57
C ALA A 229 -10.11 -21.50 -15.88
N GLU A 230 -11.14 -20.87 -16.45
CA GLU A 230 -11.22 -19.43 -16.71
C GLU A 230 -12.63 -18.95 -16.32
N LEU A 231 -12.70 -17.90 -15.52
CA LEU A 231 -13.94 -17.38 -14.94
C LEU A 231 -14.21 -15.98 -15.50
N PRO A 232 -15.45 -15.64 -15.88
CA PRO A 232 -15.81 -14.30 -16.35
C PRO A 232 -16.00 -13.29 -15.20
N PHE A 233 -15.36 -13.54 -14.06
CA PHE A 233 -15.51 -12.78 -12.82
C PHE A 233 -14.14 -12.43 -12.24
N LEU A 234 -14.06 -11.33 -11.51
CA LEU A 234 -12.98 -11.09 -10.55
C LEU A 234 -13.18 -11.98 -9.32
N VAL A 235 -12.10 -12.35 -8.64
CA VAL A 235 -12.12 -13.15 -7.41
C VAL A 235 -11.39 -12.39 -6.30
N ARG A 236 -12.00 -12.35 -5.11
CA ARG A 236 -11.42 -11.71 -3.93
C ARG A 236 -11.83 -12.43 -2.65
N GLY A 237 -10.87 -12.65 -1.76
CA GLY A 237 -11.11 -13.15 -0.41
C GLY A 237 -11.61 -12.05 0.53
N TYR A 238 -12.57 -12.42 1.37
CA TYR A 238 -12.96 -11.69 2.57
C TYR A 238 -13.08 -12.68 3.73
N GLN A 239 -13.33 -12.21 4.94
CA GLN A 239 -13.66 -13.09 6.06
C GLN A 239 -15.16 -13.04 6.34
N ASP A 240 -15.75 -14.17 6.68
CA ASP A 240 -17.12 -14.25 7.18
C ASP A 240 -17.21 -13.84 8.66
N GLY A 241 -18.43 -13.89 9.20
CA GLY A 241 -18.71 -13.63 10.62
C GLY A 241 -18.08 -14.60 11.61
N LYS A 242 -17.38 -15.64 11.17
CA LYS A 242 -16.64 -16.56 12.03
C LYS A 242 -15.14 -16.40 11.87
N GLY A 243 -14.71 -15.41 11.07
CA GLY A 243 -13.32 -15.19 10.74
C GLY A 243 -12.77 -16.14 9.67
N MET A 244 -13.61 -17.03 9.12
CA MET A 244 -13.22 -17.95 8.08
C MET A 244 -13.06 -17.19 6.77
N ARG A 245 -11.98 -17.47 6.05
CA ARG A 245 -11.76 -16.88 4.73
C ARG A 245 -12.76 -17.47 3.74
N VAL A 246 -13.43 -16.60 3.00
CA VAL A 246 -14.37 -16.95 1.92
C VAL A 246 -13.91 -16.23 0.66
N LEU A 247 -13.86 -16.94 -0.47
CA LEU A 247 -13.66 -16.31 -1.77
C LEU A 247 -15.02 -15.89 -2.34
N ALA A 248 -15.09 -14.67 -2.85
CA ALA A 248 -16.24 -14.16 -3.57
C ALA A 248 -15.85 -13.81 -5.01
N THR A 249 -16.88 -13.65 -5.83
CA THR A 249 -16.80 -13.28 -7.23
C THR A 249 -17.59 -12.02 -7.50
N GLN A 250 -17.12 -11.24 -8.47
CA GLN A 250 -17.87 -10.10 -8.99
C GLN A 250 -17.65 -9.97 -10.49
N GLN A 251 -18.75 -9.89 -11.25
CA GLN A 251 -18.68 -9.60 -12.68
C GLN A 251 -18.53 -8.10 -12.91
N ILE A 252 -17.75 -7.74 -13.92
CA ILE A 252 -17.68 -6.37 -14.44
C ILE A 252 -18.28 -6.34 -15.84
N PHE A 253 -19.32 -5.53 -16.00
CA PHE A 253 -20.01 -5.34 -17.26
C PHE A 253 -19.40 -4.17 -18.04
N ASP A 254 -19.42 -4.27 -19.36
CA ASP A 254 -19.13 -3.13 -20.25
C ASP A 254 -20.32 -2.17 -20.31
N ASP A 255 -20.60 -1.58 -19.15
CA ASP A 255 -21.64 -0.59 -18.94
C ASP A 255 -21.01 0.67 -18.32
N LYS A 256 -21.35 1.85 -18.85
CA LYS A 256 -20.77 3.12 -18.39
C LYS A 256 -21.32 3.56 -17.03
N THR A 257 -22.56 3.21 -16.72
CA THR A 257 -23.29 3.72 -15.56
C THR A 257 -23.18 2.74 -14.38
N PHE A 258 -23.44 1.45 -14.62
CA PHE A 258 -23.49 0.39 -13.61
C PHE A 258 -22.62 -0.82 -13.99
N PRO A 259 -21.28 -0.65 -14.08
CA PRO A 259 -20.37 -1.73 -14.47
C PRO A 259 -20.24 -2.84 -13.41
N LEU A 260 -20.62 -2.61 -12.15
CA LEU A 260 -20.37 -3.56 -11.05
C LEU A 260 -21.57 -4.49 -10.85
N GLY A 261 -21.37 -5.78 -11.06
CA GLY A 261 -22.35 -6.81 -10.74
C GLY A 261 -22.46 -7.09 -9.25
N GLY A 262 -23.40 -7.95 -8.88
CA GLY A 262 -23.51 -8.44 -7.50
C GLY A 262 -22.28 -9.25 -7.06
N ILE A 263 -22.04 -9.28 -5.75
CA ILE A 263 -20.97 -10.06 -5.14
C ILE A 263 -21.56 -11.39 -4.67
N TYR A 264 -20.98 -12.50 -5.11
CA TYR A 264 -21.47 -13.85 -4.80
C TYR A 264 -20.33 -14.72 -4.30
N PRO A 265 -20.57 -15.65 -3.35
CA PRO A 265 -19.57 -16.65 -2.98
C PRO A 265 -19.06 -17.39 -4.22
N LEU A 266 -17.76 -17.70 -4.26
CA LEU A 266 -17.22 -18.63 -5.22
C LEU A 266 -17.51 -20.05 -4.73
N VAL A 267 -18.10 -20.90 -5.57
CA VAL A 267 -18.35 -22.31 -5.25
C VAL A 267 -17.80 -23.20 -6.34
N TYR A 268 -17.41 -24.42 -5.97
CA TYR A 268 -17.13 -25.50 -6.90
C TYR A 268 -18.19 -26.57 -6.76
N LYS A 269 -18.92 -26.85 -7.84
CA LYS A 269 -19.99 -27.85 -7.84
C LYS A 269 -20.03 -28.52 -9.21
N ASP A 270 -20.24 -29.83 -9.22
CA ASP A 270 -20.38 -30.63 -10.44
C ASP A 270 -19.19 -30.44 -11.41
N GLY A 271 -17.98 -30.33 -10.84
CA GLY A 271 -16.72 -30.17 -11.58
C GLY A 271 -16.46 -28.76 -12.12
N LYS A 272 -17.23 -27.75 -11.70
CA LYS A 272 -17.15 -26.38 -12.24
C LYS A 272 -17.22 -25.31 -11.15
N TYR A 273 -16.46 -24.24 -11.38
CA TYR A 273 -16.56 -23.01 -10.61
C TYR A 273 -17.78 -22.20 -11.04
N ALA A 274 -18.52 -21.67 -10.08
CA ALA A 274 -19.70 -20.84 -10.32
C ALA A 274 -19.91 -19.80 -9.21
N GLN A 275 -20.81 -18.85 -9.48
CA GLN A 275 -21.34 -17.97 -8.44
C GLN A 275 -22.34 -18.74 -7.57
N GLY A 276 -22.05 -18.82 -6.27
CA GLY A 276 -22.94 -19.41 -5.27
C GLY A 276 -24.05 -18.45 -4.84
N ALA A 277 -24.91 -18.92 -3.93
CA ALA A 277 -25.98 -18.13 -3.34
C ALA A 277 -25.93 -18.20 -1.80
N PRO A 278 -26.47 -17.19 -1.08
CA PRO A 278 -27.03 -15.95 -1.61
C PRO A 278 -25.95 -14.92 -1.99
N ALA A 279 -26.34 -13.91 -2.77
CA ALA A 279 -25.49 -12.74 -2.99
C ALA A 279 -25.21 -12.01 -1.67
N LEU A 280 -23.99 -11.50 -1.51
CA LEU A 280 -23.67 -10.57 -0.43
C LEU A 280 -24.39 -9.25 -0.72
N ARG A 281 -25.31 -8.87 0.17
CA ARG A 281 -26.08 -7.63 0.05
C ARG A 281 -25.70 -6.66 1.16
N ASN A 282 -24.93 -5.64 0.82
CA ASN A 282 -24.70 -4.49 1.68
C ASN A 282 -24.75 -3.18 0.85
N ARG A 283 -25.55 -2.21 1.30
CA ARG A 283 -25.76 -0.92 0.60
C ARG A 283 -24.49 -0.06 0.46
N ARG A 284 -23.43 -0.37 1.20
CA ARG A 284 -22.15 0.34 1.24
C ARG A 284 -21.02 -0.41 0.54
N VAL A 285 -21.28 -1.64 0.09
CA VAL A 285 -20.30 -2.48 -0.60
C VAL A 285 -20.79 -2.71 -2.02
N ASP A 286 -20.18 -2.00 -2.95
CA ASP A 286 -20.36 -2.17 -4.38
C ASP A 286 -19.13 -2.78 -5.06
N TRP A 287 -17.96 -2.72 -4.41
CA TRP A 287 -16.69 -3.15 -4.97
C TRP A 287 -16.03 -4.27 -4.18
N ILE A 288 -15.70 -5.38 -4.85
CA ILE A 288 -15.23 -6.60 -4.19
C ILE A 288 -13.87 -6.45 -3.49
N TYR A 289 -12.99 -5.57 -3.96
CA TYR A 289 -11.69 -5.33 -3.30
C TYR A 289 -11.76 -4.33 -2.14
N GLY A 290 -12.90 -3.65 -1.97
CA GLY A 290 -13.05 -2.54 -1.04
C GLY A 290 -13.50 -2.92 0.37
N PHE A 291 -13.65 -4.20 0.71
CA PHE A 291 -14.25 -4.59 1.99
C PHE A 291 -13.75 -5.92 2.57
N THR A 292 -14.03 -6.14 3.85
CA THR A 292 -14.04 -7.44 4.53
C THR A 292 -15.16 -7.44 5.58
N THR A 293 -15.40 -8.57 6.27
CA THR A 293 -16.26 -8.60 7.45
C THR A 293 -15.52 -9.12 8.67
N ALA A 294 -15.95 -8.70 9.85
CA ALA A 294 -15.37 -9.16 11.09
C ALA A 294 -16.40 -9.21 12.23
N GLN A 295 -16.35 -10.28 13.01
CA GLN A 295 -17.19 -10.44 14.19
C GLN A 295 -16.53 -9.79 15.41
N VAL A 296 -16.70 -8.48 15.56
CA VAL A 296 -15.99 -7.70 16.58
C VAL A 296 -16.79 -7.46 17.87
N ALA A 297 -18.08 -7.77 17.87
CA ALA A 297 -18.99 -7.71 19.01
C ALA A 297 -20.07 -8.80 18.88
N GLU A 298 -20.94 -8.97 19.87
CA GLU A 298 -22.10 -9.85 19.74
C GLU A 298 -23.09 -9.33 18.67
N GLY A 299 -23.74 -10.25 17.94
CA GLY A 299 -24.73 -9.93 16.91
C GLY A 299 -24.20 -10.12 15.48
N GLU A 300 -24.72 -9.33 14.54
CA GLU A 300 -24.32 -9.41 13.13
C GLU A 300 -22.85 -8.96 12.92
N PRO A 301 -22.10 -9.62 12.02
CA PRO A 301 -20.74 -9.22 11.69
C PRO A 301 -20.67 -7.77 11.19
N ALA A 302 -19.63 -7.06 11.61
CA ALA A 302 -19.36 -5.73 11.10
C ALA A 302 -18.84 -5.81 9.66
N VAL A 303 -19.37 -4.96 8.79
CA VAL A 303 -18.81 -4.77 7.44
C VAL A 303 -17.78 -3.65 7.49
N LEU A 304 -16.53 -4.02 7.23
CA LEU A 304 -15.39 -3.10 7.19
C LEU A 304 -15.13 -2.74 5.73
N PHE A 305 -15.27 -1.48 5.36
CA PHE A 305 -15.18 -1.05 3.96
C PHE A 305 -14.43 0.26 3.78
N LEU A 306 -13.87 0.41 2.58
CA LEU A 306 -13.19 1.59 2.11
C LEU A 306 -14.15 2.45 1.30
N THR A 307 -14.21 3.75 1.62
CA THR A 307 -14.96 4.72 0.83
C THR A 307 -14.22 5.12 -0.44
N SER A 308 -14.90 5.80 -1.36
CA SER A 308 -14.30 6.37 -2.58
C SER A 308 -13.23 7.45 -2.33
N VAL A 309 -13.15 7.96 -1.09
CA VAL A 309 -12.11 8.89 -0.62
C VAL A 309 -11.17 8.21 0.38
N HIS A 310 -10.98 6.90 0.23
CA HIS A 310 -10.00 6.09 0.96
C HIS A 310 -10.19 6.04 2.49
N LYS A 311 -11.34 6.45 3.03
CA LYS A 311 -11.61 6.27 4.47
C LYS A 311 -12.06 4.85 4.79
N LEU A 312 -11.47 4.25 5.84
CA LEU A 312 -11.97 3.04 6.47
C LEU A 312 -13.22 3.35 7.30
N ARG A 313 -14.25 2.52 7.16
CA ARG A 313 -15.46 2.55 7.98
C ARG A 313 -15.82 1.15 8.44
N ALA A 314 -16.47 1.06 9.59
CA ALA A 314 -17.10 -0.16 10.08
C ALA A 314 -18.60 0.07 10.17
N GLN A 315 -19.41 -0.84 9.62
CA GLN A 315 -20.86 -0.81 9.70
C GLN A 315 -21.38 -1.95 10.58
N PHE A 316 -22.23 -1.60 11.54
CA PHE A 316 -22.85 -2.50 12.52
C PHE A 316 -24.37 -2.41 12.36
N GLY A 317 -24.95 -3.29 11.54
CA GLY A 317 -26.37 -3.16 11.17
C GLY A 317 -26.69 -1.77 10.58
N LYS A 318 -27.40 -0.92 11.34
CA LYS A 318 -27.74 0.47 10.96
C LYS A 318 -26.71 1.51 11.42
N GLU A 319 -25.87 1.16 12.39
CA GLU A 319 -24.86 2.06 12.94
C GLU A 319 -23.58 1.99 12.11
N TYR A 320 -22.74 3.02 12.22
CA TYR A 320 -21.42 3.01 11.60
C TYR A 320 -20.40 3.78 12.42
N TRP A 321 -19.17 3.30 12.38
CA TRP A 321 -17.99 3.96 12.91
C TRP A 321 -17.10 4.42 11.75
N PRO A 322 -16.76 5.73 11.67
CA PRO A 322 -15.76 6.23 10.75
C PRO A 322 -14.36 6.24 11.39
N SER A 323 -13.33 5.86 10.62
CA SER A 323 -11.95 6.04 11.07
C SER A 323 -11.60 7.53 11.23
N PRO A 324 -11.00 7.94 12.37
CA PRO A 324 -10.53 9.31 12.56
C PRO A 324 -9.27 9.62 11.74
N ASP A 325 -8.49 8.60 11.39
CA ASP A 325 -7.24 8.74 10.64
C ASP A 325 -7.46 8.87 9.12
N ASP A 326 -6.45 9.39 8.42
CA ASP A 326 -6.47 9.54 6.97
C ASP A 326 -6.03 8.29 6.20
N ASP A 327 -6.65 8.11 5.03
CA ASP A 327 -6.47 7.17 3.91
C ASP A 327 -6.01 5.73 4.19
N TYR A 328 -6.80 4.78 3.69
CA TYR A 328 -6.58 3.34 3.65
C TYR A 328 -6.95 2.82 2.26
N GLY A 329 -6.26 1.77 1.82
CA GLY A 329 -6.62 1.09 0.57
C GLY A 329 -6.14 1.75 -0.71
N GLN A 330 -5.43 2.88 -0.64
CA GLN A 330 -4.68 3.43 -1.77
C GLN A 330 -3.82 2.34 -2.44
N THR A 331 -3.78 2.29 -3.77
CA THR A 331 -3.15 1.18 -4.50
C THR A 331 -2.51 1.64 -5.81
N PRO A 332 -1.33 1.10 -6.17
CA PRO A 332 -0.77 1.29 -7.51
C PRO A 332 -1.53 0.51 -8.59
N VAL A 333 -2.28 -0.54 -8.24
CA VAL A 333 -2.98 -1.41 -9.20
C VAL A 333 -4.38 -0.89 -9.48
N ARG A 334 -4.52 -0.28 -10.66
CA ARG A 334 -5.75 0.43 -11.06
C ARG A 334 -6.01 0.25 -12.54
N VAL A 335 -7.30 0.21 -12.89
CA VAL A 335 -7.78 0.11 -14.27
C VAL A 335 -8.81 1.21 -14.51
N ARG A 336 -8.62 1.99 -15.58
CA ARG A 336 -9.65 2.93 -16.03
C ARG A 336 -10.67 2.16 -16.85
N TRP A 337 -11.89 2.10 -16.34
CA TRP A 337 -13.02 1.43 -16.98
C TRP A 337 -14.08 2.47 -17.31
N ASN A 338 -14.15 2.85 -18.58
CA ASN A 338 -14.93 4.02 -19.03
C ASN A 338 -14.51 5.26 -18.22
N ASP A 339 -15.45 5.95 -17.59
CA ASP A 339 -15.17 7.14 -16.78
C ASP A 339 -14.83 6.81 -15.31
N LYS A 340 -14.82 5.53 -14.93
CA LYS A 340 -14.53 5.08 -13.57
C LYS A 340 -13.07 4.62 -13.45
N LEU A 341 -12.46 4.91 -12.31
CA LEU A 341 -11.19 4.33 -11.91
C LEU A 341 -11.46 3.19 -10.94
N LEU A 342 -11.23 1.95 -11.37
CA LEU A 342 -11.33 0.78 -10.51
C LEU A 342 -9.98 0.59 -9.80
N GLU A 343 -10.02 0.58 -8.48
CA GLU A 343 -8.83 0.47 -7.62
C GLU A 343 -8.80 -0.90 -6.95
N PHE A 344 -7.76 -1.69 -7.21
CA PHE A 344 -7.62 -3.03 -6.65
C PHE A 344 -6.94 -2.90 -5.27
N ASN A 345 -7.71 -2.53 -4.26
CA ASN A 345 -7.18 -2.20 -2.93
C ASN A 345 -6.43 -3.39 -2.30
N PRO A 346 -5.38 -3.17 -1.48
CA PRO A 346 -4.77 -4.23 -0.68
C PRO A 346 -5.80 -4.86 0.27
N PRO A 347 -5.67 -6.16 0.61
CA PRO A 347 -6.63 -6.81 1.49
C PRO A 347 -6.55 -6.23 2.91
N MET A 348 -7.68 -6.27 3.60
CA MET A 348 -7.76 -6.06 5.05
C MET A 348 -7.91 -7.43 5.71
N ALA A 349 -7.18 -7.68 6.79
CA ALA A 349 -7.19 -8.97 7.46
C ALA A 349 -7.61 -8.82 8.92
N ALA A 350 -8.58 -9.61 9.38
CA ALA A 350 -8.95 -9.74 10.78
C ALA A 350 -8.30 -10.98 11.40
N THR A 351 -7.83 -10.87 12.64
CA THR A 351 -7.38 -12.01 13.45
C THR A 351 -8.31 -12.24 14.63
N TYR A 352 -8.35 -13.49 15.08
CA TYR A 352 -9.20 -13.95 16.18
C TYR A 352 -8.36 -14.78 17.16
N GLY A 353 -8.40 -14.44 18.43
CA GLY A 353 -7.79 -15.23 19.51
C GLY A 353 -8.83 -16.07 20.25
N GLU A 354 -8.45 -16.61 21.41
CA GLU A 354 -9.35 -17.41 22.27
C GLU A 354 -10.61 -16.64 22.70
N LYS A 355 -10.51 -15.31 22.83
CA LYS A 355 -11.59 -14.42 23.28
C LYS A 355 -12.40 -13.81 22.13
N GLY A 356 -12.21 -14.29 20.89
CA GLY A 356 -12.85 -13.74 19.70
C GLY A 356 -11.94 -12.75 18.96
N PHE A 357 -12.53 -11.73 18.34
CA PHE A 357 -11.80 -10.77 17.52
C PHE A 357 -10.64 -10.12 18.29
N GLU A 358 -9.48 -10.10 17.65
CA GLU A 358 -8.24 -9.59 18.22
C GLU A 358 -7.83 -8.28 17.56
N ALA A 359 -7.75 -8.27 16.23
CA ALA A 359 -7.26 -7.11 15.49
C ALA A 359 -7.68 -7.08 14.02
N LEU A 360 -7.66 -5.89 13.46
CA LEU A 360 -7.75 -5.61 12.03
C LEU A 360 -6.40 -5.07 11.54
N TYR A 361 -5.87 -5.67 10.49
CA TYR A 361 -4.67 -5.20 9.78
C TYR A 361 -5.08 -4.57 8.47
N ALA A 362 -4.50 -3.41 8.18
CA ALA A 362 -4.68 -2.71 6.92
C ALA A 362 -3.37 -2.03 6.50
N VAL A 363 -3.22 -1.87 5.19
CA VAL A 363 -2.13 -1.11 4.59
C VAL A 363 -2.61 0.29 4.22
N ARG A 364 -1.74 1.26 4.50
CA ARG A 364 -1.86 2.64 4.04
C ARG A 364 -0.70 2.96 3.11
N ASN A 365 -0.99 3.34 1.86
CA ASN A 365 0.02 3.69 0.86
C ASN A 365 0.03 5.19 0.61
N MET A 366 1.10 5.87 0.98
CA MET A 366 1.21 7.32 0.95
C MET A 366 2.12 7.81 -0.19
N ALA A 367 1.71 8.92 -0.79
CA ALA A 367 2.42 9.53 -1.91
C ALA A 367 3.57 10.44 -1.44
N ALA A 368 4.64 10.47 -2.24
CA ALA A 368 5.87 11.23 -1.98
C ALA A 368 5.69 12.75 -2.02
N LEU A 369 4.77 13.20 -2.88
CA LEU A 369 4.74 14.55 -3.46
C LEU A 369 3.30 15.11 -3.37
N GLY A 370 2.76 15.17 -2.16
CA GLY A 370 1.40 15.66 -1.91
C GLY A 370 0.29 14.82 -2.58
N GLY A 371 -0.96 15.25 -2.42
CA GLY A 371 -2.14 14.50 -2.88
C GLY A 371 -2.30 14.37 -4.40
N LEU A 372 -1.48 15.05 -5.22
CA LEU A 372 -1.56 14.93 -6.69
C LEU A 372 -0.95 13.61 -7.20
N ALA A 373 0.14 13.13 -6.57
CA ALA A 373 0.79 11.88 -6.96
C ALA A 373 -0.05 10.62 -6.71
N SER A 374 -0.94 10.63 -5.71
CA SER A 374 -1.86 9.51 -5.44
C SER A 374 -2.86 9.33 -6.59
N SER A 375 -3.26 10.40 -7.28
CA SER A 375 -4.12 10.31 -8.47
C SER A 375 -3.47 9.51 -9.61
N PHE A 376 -2.13 9.47 -9.66
CA PHE A 376 -1.33 8.65 -10.59
C PHE A 376 -0.86 7.31 -9.99
N GLY A 377 -1.23 7.00 -8.75
CA GLY A 377 -0.92 5.70 -8.14
C GLY A 377 0.54 5.55 -7.78
N LEU A 378 1.22 6.68 -7.57
CA LEU A 378 2.63 6.74 -7.24
C LEU A 378 2.79 6.90 -5.74
N PHE A 379 3.24 5.83 -5.11
CA PHE A 379 3.41 5.73 -3.66
C PHE A 379 4.86 5.38 -3.35
N ASN A 380 5.44 6.03 -2.33
CA ASN A 380 6.84 5.81 -1.94
C ASN A 380 7.02 5.60 -0.43
N LYS A 381 5.94 5.75 0.35
CA LYS A 381 5.88 5.44 1.76
C LYS A 381 4.62 4.63 2.02
N GLY A 382 4.68 3.66 2.93
CA GLY A 382 3.49 2.98 3.39
C GLY A 382 3.59 2.65 4.87
N GLU A 383 2.46 2.27 5.43
CA GLU A 383 2.34 1.82 6.82
C GLU A 383 1.49 0.54 6.84
N LEU A 384 1.96 -0.49 7.55
CA LEU A 384 1.08 -1.53 8.07
C LEU A 384 0.52 -1.04 9.40
N ILE A 385 -0.80 -1.10 9.56
CA ILE A 385 -1.48 -0.63 10.76
C ILE A 385 -2.24 -1.80 11.37
N ARG A 386 -2.04 -2.03 12.67
CA ARG A 386 -2.88 -2.91 13.48
C ARG A 386 -3.85 -2.08 14.30
N LYS A 387 -5.14 -2.35 14.11
CA LYS A 387 -6.24 -1.73 14.85
C LYS A 387 -6.90 -2.74 15.80
N ARG A 388 -7.06 -2.35 17.06
CA ARG A 388 -7.84 -3.10 18.04
C ARG A 388 -9.24 -2.50 18.18
N TRP A 389 -10.25 -3.33 18.48
CA TRP A 389 -11.57 -2.85 18.84
C TRP A 389 -11.67 -2.68 20.35
N ASN A 390 -12.06 -1.49 20.83
CA ASN A 390 -12.19 -1.21 22.28
C ASN A 390 -13.63 -1.28 22.80
N GLY A 391 -14.60 -1.68 21.96
CA GLY A 391 -16.04 -1.64 22.27
C GLY A 391 -16.80 -0.44 21.69
N LEU A 392 -16.09 0.62 21.28
CA LEU A 392 -16.66 1.86 20.74
C LEU A 392 -16.03 2.26 19.39
N ALA A 393 -14.73 2.06 19.26
CA ALA A 393 -13.93 2.50 18.12
C ALA A 393 -12.80 1.51 17.83
N PHE A 394 -12.35 1.52 16.58
CA PHE A 394 -11.05 0.95 16.25
C PHE A 394 -9.95 1.95 16.58
N GLU A 395 -9.01 1.54 17.42
CA GLU A 395 -7.84 2.32 17.79
C GLU A 395 -6.58 1.71 17.18
N ASN A 396 -5.65 2.55 16.75
CA ASN A 396 -4.33 2.08 16.33
C ASN A 396 -3.59 1.58 17.58
N GLU A 397 -3.25 0.31 17.59
CA GLU A 397 -2.45 -0.27 18.67
C GLU A 397 -0.96 -0.13 18.34
N TRP A 398 -0.58 -0.53 17.13
CA TRP A 398 0.75 -0.32 16.61
C TRP A 398 0.72 -0.11 15.09
N LYS A 399 1.80 0.45 14.56
CA LYS A 399 2.05 0.59 13.14
C LYS A 399 3.48 0.17 12.79
N ALA A 400 3.73 -0.13 11.54
CA ALA A 400 5.07 -0.37 11.02
C ALA A 400 5.27 0.37 9.70
N ASP A 401 6.33 1.18 9.62
CA ASP A 401 6.72 1.83 8.38
C ASP A 401 7.22 0.79 7.38
N ILE A 402 6.68 0.82 6.16
CA ILE A 402 7.19 0.07 5.01
C ILE A 402 7.79 1.06 4.00
N SER A 403 9.04 0.79 3.58
CA SER A 403 9.77 1.65 2.65
C SER A 403 9.30 1.38 1.21
N GLY A 404 8.39 2.21 0.70
CA GLY A 404 7.74 2.01 -0.59
C GLY A 404 6.23 1.94 -0.45
N CYS A 405 5.57 1.01 -1.12
CA CYS A 405 4.13 0.76 -0.95
C CYS A 405 3.85 -0.75 -0.86
N SER A 406 2.60 -1.14 -0.64
CA SER A 406 2.22 -2.55 -0.59
C SER A 406 0.92 -2.83 -1.33
N GLN A 407 0.88 -4.01 -1.97
CA GLN A 407 -0.26 -4.50 -2.72
C GLN A 407 -0.79 -5.84 -2.18
N GLY A 408 -0.19 -6.38 -1.12
CA GLY A 408 -0.52 -7.68 -0.57
C GLY A 408 -0.35 -7.72 0.94
N LEU A 409 -1.35 -8.28 1.61
CA LEU A 409 -1.37 -8.53 3.05
C LEU A 409 -2.00 -9.91 3.28
N ALA A 410 -1.41 -10.75 4.12
CA ALA A 410 -1.99 -12.03 4.49
C ALA A 410 -1.67 -12.39 5.95
N VAL A 411 -2.63 -13.03 6.62
CA VAL A 411 -2.37 -13.77 7.86
C VAL A 411 -1.89 -15.15 7.45
N VAL A 412 -0.69 -15.53 7.88
CA VAL A 412 -0.07 -16.82 7.57
C VAL A 412 0.05 -17.62 8.85
N SER A 413 -0.20 -18.94 8.76
CA SER A 413 0.05 -19.88 9.85
C SER A 413 1.19 -20.82 9.43
N PRO A 414 2.46 -20.48 9.70
CA PRO A 414 3.61 -21.27 9.27
C PRO A 414 3.62 -22.66 9.92
N GLU A 415 3.14 -22.73 11.16
CA GLU A 415 3.05 -23.91 12.01
C GLU A 415 1.75 -23.83 12.83
N PRO A 416 1.20 -24.96 13.29
CA PRO A 416 0.01 -24.96 14.15
C PRO A 416 0.18 -24.05 15.38
N GLY A 417 -0.78 -23.15 15.61
CA GLY A 417 -0.77 -22.22 16.75
C GLY A 417 0.11 -20.98 16.59
N ARG A 418 0.94 -20.89 15.55
CA ARG A 418 1.73 -19.69 15.24
C ARG A 418 1.10 -18.92 14.10
N ARG A 419 1.00 -17.60 14.25
CA ARG A 419 0.52 -16.68 13.21
C ARG A 419 1.55 -15.60 12.92
N GLU A 420 1.57 -15.17 11.67
CA GLU A 420 2.39 -14.06 11.19
C GLU A 420 1.58 -13.21 10.22
N ILE A 421 1.93 -11.93 10.14
CA ILE A 421 1.38 -11.02 9.13
C ILE A 421 2.43 -10.86 8.03
N ALA A 422 2.11 -11.32 6.83
CA ALA A 422 2.96 -11.16 5.66
C ALA A 422 2.50 -9.96 4.83
N VAL A 423 3.44 -9.10 4.43
CA VAL A 423 3.18 -7.89 3.62
C VAL A 423 4.10 -7.89 2.40
N ALA A 424 3.53 -7.81 1.20
CA ALA A 424 4.28 -7.60 -0.02
C ALA A 424 4.67 -6.13 -0.15
N VAL A 425 5.95 -5.81 0.01
CA VAL A 425 6.50 -4.45 -0.05
C VAL A 425 7.14 -4.22 -1.42
N ILE A 426 6.67 -3.21 -2.12
CA ILE A 426 7.17 -2.71 -3.40
C ILE A 426 8.09 -1.53 -3.09
N GLY A 427 9.39 -1.71 -3.27
CA GLY A 427 10.39 -0.67 -3.08
C GLY A 427 10.37 0.38 -4.19
N THR A 428 10.96 1.54 -3.92
CA THR A 428 11.00 2.69 -4.84
C THR A 428 11.84 2.45 -6.10
N ALA A 429 12.71 1.45 -6.10
CA ALA A 429 13.56 1.06 -7.23
C ALA A 429 12.95 -0.06 -8.11
N GLY A 430 11.67 -0.40 -7.92
CA GLY A 430 11.00 -1.48 -8.67
C GLY A 430 11.39 -2.91 -8.23
N GLN A 431 12.17 -3.03 -7.16
CA GLN A 431 12.41 -4.29 -6.46
C GLN A 431 11.37 -4.48 -5.36
N SER A 432 10.97 -5.71 -5.10
CA SER A 432 10.01 -6.03 -4.04
C SER A 432 10.58 -7.01 -3.02
N SER A 433 9.90 -7.18 -1.91
CA SER A 433 10.20 -8.22 -0.91
C SER A 433 8.94 -8.50 -0.09
N VAL A 434 8.90 -9.63 0.62
CA VAL A 434 7.82 -9.90 1.58
C VAL A 434 8.37 -9.75 2.99
N TRP A 435 7.74 -8.87 3.77
CA TRP A 435 8.11 -8.62 5.17
C TRP A 435 7.12 -9.35 6.07
N THR A 436 7.61 -9.87 7.19
CA THR A 436 6.77 -10.51 8.20
C THR A 436 6.72 -9.70 9.47
N PHE A 437 5.59 -9.73 10.15
CA PHE A 437 5.36 -9.08 11.43
C PHE A 437 4.70 -10.06 12.39
N GLU A 438 4.95 -9.85 13.67
CA GLU A 438 4.13 -10.49 14.70
C GLU A 438 2.73 -9.87 14.67
N PRO A 439 1.66 -10.69 14.79
CA PRO A 439 0.31 -10.18 14.98
C PRO A 439 0.21 -9.28 16.22
#